data_AF-A0A9N8E4Q3-F1
#
_entry.id   AF-A0A9N8E4Q3-F1
#
_cell.length_a   1.000
_cell.length_b   1.000
_cell.length_c   1.000
_cell.angle_alpha   90.00
_cell.angle_beta   90.00
_cell.angle_gamma   90.00
#
_symmetry.space_group_name_H-M   'P 1'
#
loop_
_entity.id
_entity.type
_entity.pdbx_description
1 polymer ?
#
loop_
_entity_poly.entity_id
_entity_poly.type
_entity_poly.pdbx_seq_one_letter_code
_entity_poly.pdbx_strand_id
1 'polypeptide(L)'
;MNRQVVNAAQLNQTGASCLAANQLEKAQKCFQMALESVTCSSLNAVQPHADMKALMLSQEQSSRRCPQENEGFIYSKPFFFNPEATITEEDVAPYGGVILFNLALTYHERSRTVGESSLHVALRLYEKCISLLKHATSFDCSNVIIAALNNQARIHEELLDFQKASMRFKLLADFLHRSDVRTDTLEQEDLQDIFLNLFFFKIPTCAAMA
;
A
#
# COMPACT_ATOMS: atom_id res chain seq x y z
N MET A 1 -2.30 -17.48 21.28
CA MET A 1 -2.55 -16.48 20.24
C MET A 1 -1.86 -15.18 20.66
N ASN A 2 -0.96 -14.64 19.83
CA ASN A 2 -0.21 -13.44 20.16
C ASN A 2 -1.16 -12.22 20.16
N ARG A 3 -1.43 -11.61 21.32
CA ARG A 3 -2.38 -10.48 21.44
C ARG A 3 -2.00 -9.28 20.58
N GLN A 4 -0.70 -9.05 20.36
CA GLN A 4 -0.20 -7.92 19.59
C GLN A 4 -0.57 -8.01 18.12
N VAL A 5 -0.54 -9.22 17.59
CA VAL A 5 -0.91 -9.55 16.21
C VAL A 5 -2.38 -9.26 15.96
N VAL A 6 -3.24 -9.72 16.86
CA VAL A 6 -4.69 -9.50 16.75
C VAL A 6 -4.98 -8.00 16.79
N ASN A 7 -4.31 -7.29 17.70
CA ASN A 7 -4.39 -5.84 17.77
C ASN A 7 -3.92 -5.16 16.47
N ALA A 8 -2.79 -5.59 15.90
CA ALA A 8 -2.27 -5.06 14.64
C ALA A 8 -3.23 -5.30 13.47
N ALA A 9 -3.82 -6.49 13.38
CA ALA A 9 -4.81 -6.81 12.36
C ALA A 9 -6.07 -5.94 12.49
N GLN A 10 -6.59 -5.75 13.71
CA GLN A 10 -7.73 -4.87 13.98
C GLN A 10 -7.43 -3.41 13.67
N LEU A 11 -6.26 -2.92 14.06
CA LEU A 11 -5.80 -1.56 13.73
C LEU A 11 -5.63 -1.38 12.22
N ASN A 12 -5.09 -2.37 11.52
CA ASN A 12 -4.98 -2.35 10.05
C ASN A 12 -6.36 -2.28 9.39
N GLN A 13 -7.32 -3.08 9.83
CA GLN A 13 -8.70 -3.06 9.31
C GLN A 13 -9.41 -1.73 9.60
N THR A 14 -9.19 -1.18 10.79
CA THR A 14 -9.71 0.15 11.16
C THR A 14 -9.09 1.24 10.29
N GLY A 15 -7.77 1.19 10.09
CA GLY A 15 -7.05 2.13 9.23
C GLY A 15 -7.52 2.08 7.78
N ALA A 16 -7.74 0.88 7.24
CA ALA A 16 -8.31 0.66 5.91
C ALA A 16 -9.73 1.25 5.78
N SER A 17 -10.55 1.09 6.81
CA SER A 17 -11.91 1.64 6.85
C SER A 17 -11.88 3.18 6.91
N CYS A 18 -10.95 3.76 7.70
CA CYS A 18 -10.72 5.20 7.71
C CYS A 18 -10.21 5.72 6.35
N LEU A 19 -9.31 4.99 5.68
CA LEU A 19 -8.78 5.34 4.37
C LEU A 19 -9.91 5.39 3.33
N ALA A 20 -10.77 4.35 3.30
CA ALA A 20 -11.93 4.30 2.42
C ALA A 20 -12.93 5.44 2.68
N ALA A 21 -13.06 5.88 3.94
CA ALA A 21 -13.87 7.04 4.34
C ALA A 21 -13.15 8.40 4.16
N ASN A 22 -11.98 8.43 3.50
CA ASN A 22 -11.14 9.61 3.31
C ASN A 22 -10.73 10.33 4.63
N GLN A 23 -10.66 9.59 5.74
CA GLN A 23 -10.20 10.07 7.04
C GLN A 23 -8.69 9.83 7.20
N LEU A 24 -7.90 10.48 6.35
CA LEU A 24 -6.48 10.19 6.15
C LEU A 24 -5.63 10.24 7.44
N GLU A 25 -5.88 11.22 8.32
CA GLU A 25 -5.13 11.34 9.58
C GLU A 25 -5.40 10.18 10.55
N LYS A 26 -6.67 9.73 10.61
CA LYS A 26 -7.04 8.58 11.44
C LYS A 26 -6.49 7.28 10.84
N ALA A 27 -6.55 7.13 9.51
CA ALA A 27 -5.96 6.00 8.81
C ALA A 27 -4.45 5.91 9.11
N GLN A 28 -3.73 7.03 8.96
CA GLN A 28 -2.31 7.14 9.25
C GLN A 28 -2.00 6.69 10.69
N LYS A 29 -2.74 7.20 11.67
CA LYS A 29 -2.56 6.85 13.08
C LYS A 29 -2.80 5.36 13.33
N CYS A 30 -3.86 4.78 12.75
CA CYS A 30 -4.17 3.36 12.90
C CYS A 30 -3.05 2.49 12.31
N PHE A 31 -2.54 2.81 11.13
CA PHE A 31 -1.44 2.05 10.52
C PHE A 31 -0.13 2.20 11.28
N GLN A 32 0.17 3.38 11.83
CA GLN A 32 1.34 3.57 12.70
C GLN A 32 1.25 2.71 13.96
N MET A 33 0.12 2.72 14.65
CA MET A 33 -0.11 1.87 15.83
C MET A 33 -0.09 0.37 15.48
N ALA A 34 -0.61 -0.01 14.31
CA ALA A 34 -0.53 -1.38 13.83
C ALA A 34 0.93 -1.81 13.63
N LEU A 35 1.75 -0.95 13.00
CA LEU A 35 3.16 -1.22 12.76
C LEU A 35 3.92 -1.38 14.08
N GLU A 36 3.72 -0.45 15.01
CA GLU A 36 4.30 -0.51 16.36
C GLU A 36 3.93 -1.82 17.08
N SER A 37 2.67 -2.25 16.94
CA SER A 37 2.21 -3.52 17.54
C SER A 37 2.94 -4.73 16.99
N VAL A 38 3.31 -4.74 15.71
CA VAL A 38 4.04 -5.85 15.06
C VAL A 38 5.54 -5.77 15.35
N THR A 39 6.13 -4.57 15.46
CA THR A 39 7.58 -4.40 15.63
C THR A 39 8.06 -4.42 17.08
N CYS A 40 7.22 -4.02 18.04
CA CYS A 40 7.61 -3.92 19.45
C CYS A 40 7.53 -5.26 20.21
N SER A 41 7.38 -6.39 19.53
CA SER A 41 7.27 -7.72 20.14
C SER A 41 8.51 -8.19 20.92
N SER A 42 9.66 -7.50 20.84
CA SER A 42 10.87 -7.88 21.58
C SER A 42 11.09 -7.16 22.92
N LEU A 43 10.25 -6.20 23.32
CA LEU A 43 10.40 -5.46 24.57
C LEU A 43 9.11 -5.49 25.39
N ASN A 44 9.25 -5.95 26.62
CA ASN A 44 8.18 -6.29 27.57
C ASN A 44 7.02 -5.28 27.71
N ALA A 45 5.86 -5.87 27.99
CA ALA A 45 4.54 -5.31 28.25
C ALA A 45 4.45 -3.96 28.99
N VAL A 46 3.67 -3.03 28.41
CA VAL A 46 2.80 -2.09 29.15
C VAL A 46 1.52 -1.86 28.34
N GLN A 47 0.36 -2.20 28.91
CA GLN A 47 -0.97 -1.81 28.38
C GLN A 47 -1.27 -0.35 28.75
N PRO A 48 -2.07 0.33 27.92
CA PRO A 48 -3.37 0.72 28.44
C PRO A 48 -4.52 0.37 27.49
N HIS A 49 -5.55 -0.24 28.07
CA HIS A 49 -6.89 -0.38 27.51
C HIS A 49 -7.53 1.00 27.37
N ALA A 50 -8.08 1.31 26.19
CA ALA A 50 -9.19 2.23 26.04
C ALA A 50 -10.10 1.72 24.91
N ASP A 51 -11.39 1.64 25.22
CA ASP A 51 -12.49 1.12 24.41
C ASP A 51 -12.47 1.61 22.96
N MET A 52 -12.28 0.69 22.03
CA MET A 52 -12.53 0.89 20.60
C MET A 52 -13.81 0.15 20.21
N LYS A 53 -14.91 0.55 20.83
CA LYS A 53 -16.26 0.06 20.51
C LYS A 53 -17.11 1.20 19.98
N ALA A 54 -16.95 1.49 18.69
CA ALA A 54 -17.97 2.02 17.79
C ALA A 54 -17.31 2.46 16.47
N LEU A 55 -17.59 1.74 15.38
CA LEU A 55 -17.96 2.21 14.04
C LEU A 55 -17.55 1.17 12.98
N MET A 56 -18.49 0.29 12.64
CA MET A 56 -18.54 -0.38 11.33
C MET A 56 -20.00 -0.47 10.92
N LEU A 57 -20.54 0.65 10.44
CA LEU A 57 -21.79 0.70 9.67
C LEU A 57 -21.71 1.92 8.75
N SER A 58 -21.07 1.74 7.59
CA SER A 58 -21.46 2.27 6.28
C SER A 58 -20.31 2.01 5.30
N GLN A 59 -20.30 0.80 4.75
CA GLN A 59 -19.56 0.46 3.54
C GLN A 59 -20.40 0.94 2.34
N GLU A 60 -19.71 1.32 1.27
CA GLU A 60 -20.25 1.81 -0.02
C GLU A 60 -20.62 3.31 -0.08
N GLN A 61 -19.60 4.17 -0.09
CA GLN A 61 -19.55 5.26 -1.06
C GLN A 61 -18.14 5.35 -1.64
N SER A 62 -17.87 4.50 -2.64
CA SER A 62 -16.78 4.75 -3.59
C SER A 62 -17.14 6.07 -4.29
N SER A 63 -16.55 7.16 -3.81
CA SER A 63 -16.63 8.46 -4.45
C SER A 63 -15.86 8.35 -5.76
N ARG A 64 -16.58 7.95 -6.82
CA ARG A 64 -16.11 8.06 -8.20
C ARG A 64 -15.83 9.53 -8.47
N ARG A 65 -14.59 9.96 -8.27
CA ARG A 65 -14.12 11.21 -8.88
C ARG A 65 -14.19 11.01 -10.39
N CYS A 66 -14.63 12.05 -11.10
CA CYS A 66 -14.48 12.08 -12.55
C CYS A 66 -13.01 11.81 -12.88
N PRO A 67 -12.70 10.81 -13.71
CA PRO A 67 -11.33 10.60 -14.14
C PRO A 67 -10.85 11.88 -14.81
N GLN A 68 -9.81 12.50 -14.27
CA GLN A 68 -9.01 13.39 -15.10
C GLN A 68 -8.39 12.47 -16.16
N GLU A 69 -8.68 12.72 -17.43
CA GLU A 69 -8.41 11.78 -18.55
C GLU A 69 -6.93 11.41 -18.75
N ASN A 70 -6.00 11.95 -17.93
CA ASN A 70 -4.57 11.66 -17.96
C ASN A 70 -3.95 11.24 -16.62
N GLU A 71 -4.73 11.13 -15.53
CA GLU A 71 -4.19 10.61 -14.27
C GLU A 71 -4.17 9.07 -14.36
N GLY A 72 -3.06 8.50 -14.84
CA GLY A 72 -2.90 7.04 -14.90
C GLY A 72 -3.17 6.34 -13.57
N PHE A 73 -3.43 5.05 -13.61
CA PHE A 73 -4.04 4.31 -12.50
C PHE A 73 -3.14 4.21 -11.25
N ILE A 74 -3.66 4.62 -10.10
CA ILE A 74 -3.02 4.40 -8.79
C ILE A 74 -3.83 3.35 -8.05
N TYR A 75 -3.18 2.26 -7.65
CA TYR A 75 -3.84 1.25 -6.83
C TYR A 75 -4.11 1.84 -5.45
N SER A 76 -5.38 1.89 -5.04
CA SER A 76 -5.83 2.63 -3.84
C SER A 76 -6.47 1.75 -2.77
N LYS A 77 -6.60 0.44 -3.01
CA LYS A 77 -7.23 -0.49 -2.08
C LYS A 77 -6.24 -0.94 -1.00
N PRO A 78 -6.60 -0.89 0.29
CA PRO A 78 -5.72 -1.41 1.34
C PRO A 78 -5.73 -2.95 1.35
N PHE A 79 -4.60 -3.55 1.71
CA PHE A 79 -4.51 -4.99 1.93
C PHE A 79 -4.81 -5.36 3.38
N PHE A 80 -5.44 -6.51 3.57
CA PHE A 80 -5.87 -7.00 4.88
C PHE A 80 -5.14 -8.28 5.26
N PHE A 81 -5.09 -8.51 6.56
CA PHE A 81 -4.64 -9.77 7.12
C PHE A 81 -5.83 -10.59 7.57
N ASN A 82 -5.67 -11.90 7.58
CA ASN A 82 -6.60 -12.75 8.32
C ASN A 82 -6.34 -12.59 9.83
N PRO A 83 -7.28 -12.02 10.62
CA PRO A 83 -7.10 -11.85 12.07
C PRO A 83 -7.10 -13.20 12.83
N GLU A 84 -7.58 -14.26 12.20
CA GLU A 84 -7.63 -15.62 12.76
C GLU A 84 -6.35 -16.42 12.47
N ALA A 85 -5.44 -15.90 11.62
CA ALA A 85 -4.20 -16.58 11.30
C ALA A 85 -3.30 -16.70 12.54
N THR A 86 -2.70 -17.87 12.73
CA THR A 86 -1.68 -18.07 13.75
C THR A 86 -0.37 -17.49 13.22
N ILE A 87 -0.01 -16.31 13.71
CA ILE A 87 1.24 -15.62 13.32
C ILE A 87 2.41 -16.15 14.13
N THR A 88 3.48 -16.46 13.40
CA THR A 88 4.80 -16.85 13.90
C THR A 88 5.78 -15.66 13.79
N GLU A 89 7.00 -15.80 14.32
CA GLU A 89 8.01 -14.74 14.17
C GLU A 89 8.38 -14.48 12.70
N GLU A 90 8.28 -15.50 11.85
CA GLU A 90 8.53 -15.40 10.40
C GLU A 90 7.52 -14.48 9.69
N ASP A 91 6.35 -14.30 10.28
CA ASP A 91 5.27 -13.49 9.75
C ASP A 91 5.41 -12.00 10.13
N VAL A 92 6.26 -11.63 11.09
CA VAL A 92 6.41 -10.22 11.52
C VAL A 92 6.81 -9.31 10.36
N ALA A 93 7.78 -9.74 9.55
CA ALA A 93 8.27 -8.98 8.40
C ALA A 93 7.18 -8.76 7.33
N PRO A 94 6.47 -9.79 6.83
CA PRO A 94 5.46 -9.57 5.80
C PRO A 94 4.25 -8.78 6.29
N TYR A 95 3.83 -8.97 7.55
CA TYR A 95 2.79 -8.12 8.14
C TYR A 95 3.23 -6.66 8.23
N GLY A 96 4.47 -6.41 8.67
CA GLY A 96 5.06 -5.07 8.63
C GLY A 96 5.08 -4.47 7.23
N GLY A 97 5.44 -5.26 6.21
CA GLY A 97 5.45 -4.83 4.81
C GLY A 97 4.08 -4.37 4.31
N VAL A 98 3.03 -5.14 4.57
CA VAL A 98 1.65 -4.79 4.20
C VAL A 98 1.14 -3.55 4.96
N ILE A 99 1.45 -3.41 6.26
CA ILE A 99 1.08 -2.20 7.00
C ILE A 99 1.79 -0.97 6.42
N LEU A 100 3.07 -1.09 6.06
CA LEU A 100 3.82 -0.02 5.41
C LEU A 100 3.23 0.36 4.04
N PHE A 101 2.74 -0.62 3.27
CA PHE A 101 2.01 -0.35 2.03
C PHE A 101 0.76 0.49 2.28
N ASN A 102 -0.09 0.09 3.24
CA ASN A 102 -1.31 0.82 3.56
C ASN A 102 -1.04 2.23 4.11
N LEU A 103 0.04 2.38 4.89
CA LEU A 103 0.51 3.69 5.33
C LEU A 103 1.00 4.54 4.14
N ALA A 104 1.69 3.94 3.17
CA ALA A 104 2.14 4.62 1.96
C ALA A 104 0.95 5.13 1.12
N LEU A 105 -0.12 4.33 0.96
CA LEU A 105 -1.37 4.77 0.33
C LEU A 105 -1.92 6.04 0.98
N THR A 106 -1.92 6.06 2.32
CA THR A 106 -2.44 7.22 3.07
C THR A 106 -1.62 8.49 2.78
N TYR A 107 -0.30 8.39 2.70
CA TYR A 107 0.56 9.52 2.34
C TYR A 107 0.42 9.93 0.87
N HIS A 108 0.24 8.97 -0.04
CA HIS A 108 -0.02 9.25 -1.45
C HIS A 108 -1.35 9.99 -1.63
N GLU A 109 -2.42 9.53 -1.01
CA GLU A 109 -3.71 10.24 -1.03
C GLU A 109 -3.62 11.63 -0.38
N ARG A 110 -2.81 11.76 0.68
CA ARG A 110 -2.59 13.05 1.36
C ARG A 110 -1.82 14.05 0.50
N SER A 111 -0.96 13.62 -0.43
CA SER A 111 -0.21 14.55 -1.29
C SER A 111 -1.13 15.43 -2.14
N ARG A 112 -2.31 14.93 -2.49
CA ARG A 112 -3.35 15.65 -3.23
C ARG A 112 -3.85 16.90 -2.50
N THR A 113 -3.65 16.98 -1.18
CA THR A 113 -4.10 18.11 -0.34
C THR A 113 -2.95 18.86 0.34
N VAL A 114 -1.86 18.17 0.67
CA VAL A 114 -0.72 18.73 1.43
C VAL A 114 0.52 18.95 0.56
N GLY A 115 0.50 18.49 -0.69
CA GLY A 115 1.55 18.68 -1.68
C GLY A 115 2.60 17.57 -1.73
N GLU A 116 3.63 17.81 -2.54
CA GLU A 116 4.63 16.82 -2.99
C GLU A 116 5.46 16.20 -1.86
N SER A 117 5.63 16.88 -0.71
CA SER A 117 6.38 16.33 0.42
C SER A 117 5.86 14.97 0.90
N SER A 118 4.55 14.74 0.79
CA SER A 118 3.92 13.46 1.15
C SER A 118 4.23 12.35 0.15
N LEU A 119 4.47 12.69 -1.14
CA LEU A 119 4.87 11.72 -2.17
C LEU A 119 6.23 11.10 -1.86
N HIS A 120 7.20 11.89 -1.39
CA HIS A 120 8.51 11.36 -0.99
C HIS A 120 8.44 10.46 0.25
N VAL A 121 7.49 10.71 1.15
CA VAL A 121 7.24 9.79 2.28
C VAL A 121 6.63 8.49 1.76
N ALA A 122 5.61 8.56 0.91
CA ALA A 122 4.99 7.40 0.29
C ALA A 122 6.01 6.53 -0.46
N LEU A 123 6.89 7.13 -1.29
CA LEU A 123 7.97 6.41 -1.98
C LEU A 123 8.85 5.61 -1.01
N ARG A 124 9.35 6.24 0.07
CA ARG A 124 10.18 5.56 1.07
C ARG A 124 9.45 4.42 1.78
N LEU A 125 8.15 4.58 2.03
CA LEU A 125 7.33 3.53 2.64
C LEU A 125 7.12 2.35 1.68
N TYR A 126 6.83 2.61 0.40
CA TYR A 126 6.77 1.56 -0.63
C TYR A 126 8.11 0.82 -0.78
N GLU A 127 9.25 1.52 -0.74
CA GLU A 127 10.57 0.88 -0.79
C GLU A 127 10.81 -0.06 0.38
N LYS A 128 10.49 0.39 1.60
CA LYS A 128 10.58 -0.45 2.81
C LYS A 128 9.62 -1.63 2.77
N CYS A 129 8.38 -1.42 2.31
CA CYS A 129 7.40 -2.46 2.08
C CYS A 129 7.99 -3.55 1.16
N ILE A 130 8.44 -3.20 -0.03
CA ILE A 130 9.02 -4.15 -0.99
C ILE A 130 10.24 -4.86 -0.38
N SER A 131 11.08 -4.15 0.37
CA SER A 131 12.25 -4.76 1.03
C SER A 131 11.88 -5.83 2.06
N LEU A 132 10.82 -5.63 2.84
CA LEU A 132 10.35 -6.63 3.79
C LEU A 132 9.68 -7.82 3.10
N LEU A 133 8.88 -7.54 2.06
CA LEU A 133 8.09 -8.58 1.37
C LEU A 133 8.93 -9.48 0.47
N LYS A 134 10.05 -8.99 -0.10
CA LYS A 134 10.92 -9.78 -0.99
C LYS A 134 11.55 -11.02 -0.34
N HIS A 135 11.64 -11.04 0.99
CA HIS A 135 12.23 -12.13 1.76
C HIS A 135 11.19 -12.93 2.55
N ALA A 136 9.90 -12.60 2.38
CA ALA A 136 8.83 -13.32 3.04
C ALA A 136 8.67 -14.71 2.42
N THR A 137 8.72 -15.73 3.26
CA THR A 137 8.52 -17.14 2.87
C THR A 137 7.20 -17.71 3.36
N SER A 138 6.57 -17.05 4.34
CA SER A 138 5.40 -17.60 5.03
C SER A 138 4.10 -17.49 4.21
N PHE A 139 3.97 -16.45 3.39
CA PHE A 139 2.88 -16.32 2.43
C PHE A 139 3.28 -15.49 1.22
N ASP A 140 2.50 -15.64 0.14
CA ASP A 140 2.74 -14.90 -1.09
C ASP A 140 2.26 -13.45 -0.97
N CYS A 141 3.21 -12.53 -1.11
CA CYS A 141 3.01 -11.09 -1.06
C CYS A 141 3.12 -10.41 -2.44
N SER A 142 3.09 -11.19 -3.52
CA SER A 142 3.27 -10.74 -4.90
C SER A 142 2.35 -9.57 -5.26
N ASN A 143 1.07 -9.65 -4.88
CA ASN A 143 0.07 -8.61 -5.16
C ASN A 143 0.41 -7.26 -4.53
N VAL A 144 0.95 -7.28 -3.32
CA VAL A 144 1.36 -6.05 -2.62
C VAL A 144 2.61 -5.45 -3.26
N ILE A 145 3.55 -6.29 -3.69
CA ILE A 145 4.74 -5.85 -4.43
C ILE A 145 4.35 -5.24 -5.79
N ILE A 146 3.43 -5.88 -6.52
CA ILE A 146 2.89 -5.40 -7.80
C ILE A 146 2.26 -4.02 -7.61
N ALA A 147 1.36 -3.87 -6.65
CA ALA A 147 0.70 -2.60 -6.36
C ALA A 147 1.69 -1.52 -5.93
N ALA A 148 2.68 -1.87 -5.09
CA ALA A 148 3.71 -0.94 -4.63
C ALA A 148 4.58 -0.44 -5.79
N LEU A 149 5.02 -1.34 -6.69
CA LEU A 149 5.82 -0.96 -7.86
C LEU A 149 5.03 -0.07 -8.83
N ASN A 150 3.75 -0.39 -9.09
CA ASN A 150 2.87 0.45 -9.89
C ASN A 150 2.77 1.86 -9.30
N ASN A 151 2.45 1.95 -8.00
CA ASN A 151 2.28 3.24 -7.33
C ASN A 151 3.60 4.03 -7.27
N GLN A 152 4.74 3.39 -7.05
CA GLN A 152 6.04 4.06 -7.15
C GLN A 152 6.31 4.65 -8.53
N ALA A 153 5.98 3.91 -9.59
CA ALA A 153 6.14 4.39 -10.96
C ALA A 153 5.25 5.62 -11.22
N ARG A 154 3.98 5.57 -10.79
CA ARG A 154 3.06 6.71 -10.87
C ARG A 154 3.54 7.93 -10.09
N ILE A 155 4.02 7.74 -8.85
CA ILE A 155 4.56 8.87 -8.07
C ILE A 155 5.77 9.50 -8.78
N HIS A 156 6.67 8.70 -9.36
CA HIS A 156 7.79 9.26 -10.12
C HIS A 156 7.34 10.04 -11.36
N GLU A 157 6.26 9.61 -12.02
CA GLU A 157 5.65 10.36 -13.12
C GLU A 157 5.02 11.68 -12.63
N GLU A 158 4.29 11.65 -11.50
CA GLU A 158 3.75 12.86 -10.84
C GLU A 158 4.86 13.87 -10.48
N LEU A 159 6.03 13.37 -10.07
CA LEU A 159 7.21 14.17 -9.76
C LEU A 159 8.07 14.52 -10.99
N LEU A 160 7.60 14.23 -12.20
CA LEU A 160 8.30 14.45 -13.48
C LEU A 160 9.67 13.74 -13.59
N ASP A 161 9.91 12.71 -12.76
CA ASP A 161 11.08 11.84 -12.80
C ASP A 161 10.80 10.62 -13.69
N PHE A 162 10.58 10.89 -14.98
CA PHE A 162 10.22 9.86 -15.97
C PHE A 162 11.27 8.74 -16.08
N GLN A 163 12.53 9.02 -15.79
CA GLN A 163 13.58 8.00 -15.79
C GLN A 163 13.35 6.99 -14.66
N LYS A 164 13.10 7.46 -13.42
CA LYS A 164 12.77 6.54 -12.32
C LYS A 164 11.43 5.85 -12.51
N ALA A 165 10.43 6.53 -13.06
CA ALA A 165 9.15 5.91 -13.42
C ALA A 165 9.35 4.72 -14.37
N SER A 166 10.13 4.93 -15.45
CA SER A 166 10.49 3.89 -16.41
C SER A 166 11.19 2.71 -15.74
N MET A 167 12.15 2.98 -14.84
CA MET A 167 12.84 1.92 -14.09
C MET A 167 11.88 1.11 -13.21
N ARG A 168 10.92 1.75 -12.56
CA ARG A 168 9.92 1.05 -11.73
C ARG A 168 8.95 0.22 -12.57
N PHE A 169 8.48 0.73 -13.71
CA PHE A 169 7.66 -0.06 -14.64
C PHE A 169 8.42 -1.24 -15.22
N LYS A 170 9.72 -1.09 -15.52
CA LYS A 170 10.56 -2.22 -15.95
C LYS A 170 10.68 -3.28 -14.85
N LEU A 171 10.94 -2.87 -13.60
CA LEU A 171 10.98 -3.81 -12.47
C LEU A 171 9.63 -4.51 -12.24
N LEU A 172 8.51 -3.81 -12.44
CA LEU A 172 7.18 -4.39 -12.39
C LEU A 172 6.98 -5.42 -13.51
N ALA A 173 7.37 -5.10 -14.75
CA ALA A 173 7.33 -6.03 -15.87
C ALA A 173 8.15 -7.29 -15.54
N ASP A 174 9.42 -7.12 -15.16
CA ASP A 174 10.32 -8.23 -14.84
C ASP A 174 9.75 -9.10 -13.70
N PHE A 175 9.11 -8.48 -12.69
CA PHE A 175 8.46 -9.19 -11.60
C PHE A 175 7.26 -10.02 -12.09
N LEU A 176 6.37 -9.43 -12.90
CA LEU A 176 5.19 -10.11 -13.46
C LEU A 176 5.54 -11.28 -14.41
N HIS A 177 6.73 -11.29 -15.01
CA HIS A 177 7.19 -12.40 -15.87
C HIS A 177 7.70 -13.62 -15.09
N ARG A 178 7.87 -13.52 -13.77
CA ARG A 178 8.34 -14.66 -12.96
C ARG A 178 7.24 -15.71 -12.82
N SER A 179 7.61 -16.98 -12.85
CA SER A 179 6.66 -18.11 -12.78
C SER A 179 6.05 -18.32 -11.37
N ASP A 180 6.67 -17.75 -10.34
CA ASP A 180 6.25 -17.90 -8.94
C ASP A 180 5.34 -16.77 -8.44
N VAL A 181 5.08 -15.76 -9.28
CA VAL A 181 4.24 -14.61 -8.94
C VAL A 181 2.77 -14.95 -9.11
N ARG A 182 1.98 -14.78 -8.05
CA ARG A 182 0.52 -14.91 -8.12
C ARG A 182 -0.16 -13.55 -8.17
N THR A 183 -1.17 -13.47 -9.04
CA THR A 183 -2.00 -12.27 -9.25
C THR A 183 -3.46 -12.48 -8.89
N ASP A 184 -3.81 -13.65 -8.33
CA ASP A 184 -5.18 -14.10 -8.07
C ASP A 184 -5.89 -13.33 -6.96
N THR A 185 -5.13 -12.56 -6.19
CA THR A 185 -5.59 -11.76 -5.06
C THR A 185 -5.84 -10.29 -5.45
N LEU A 186 -5.46 -9.87 -6.66
CA LEU A 186 -5.86 -8.59 -7.25
C LEU A 186 -7.16 -8.78 -8.03
N GLU A 187 -8.05 -7.80 -7.95
CA GLU A 187 -9.23 -7.80 -8.82
C GLU A 187 -8.78 -7.66 -10.28
N GLN A 188 -9.52 -8.30 -11.19
CA GLN A 188 -9.18 -8.30 -12.61
C GLN A 188 -9.12 -6.87 -13.19
N GLU A 189 -10.00 -5.99 -12.73
CA GLU A 189 -10.04 -4.57 -13.11
C GLU A 189 -8.76 -3.85 -12.68
N ASP A 190 -8.32 -4.03 -11.44
CA ASP A 190 -7.08 -3.42 -10.92
C ASP A 190 -5.86 -3.91 -11.71
N LEU A 191 -5.81 -5.22 -12.01
CA LEU A 191 -4.71 -5.80 -12.77
C LEU A 191 -4.67 -5.27 -14.21
N GLN A 192 -5.84 -5.14 -14.85
CA GLN A 192 -5.95 -4.54 -16.18
C GLN A 192 -5.42 -3.11 -16.18
N ASP A 193 -5.81 -2.29 -15.19
CA ASP A 193 -5.37 -0.90 -15.12
C ASP A 193 -3.85 -0.79 -14.83
N ILE A 194 -3.29 -1.70 -14.03
CA ILE A 194 -1.84 -1.80 -13.84
C ILE A 194 -1.14 -2.14 -15.16
N PHE A 195 -1.69 -3.06 -15.96
CA PHE A 195 -1.15 -3.36 -17.28
C PHE A 195 -1.26 -2.16 -18.23
N LEU A 196 -2.38 -1.42 -18.20
CA LEU A 196 -2.55 -0.21 -19.00
C LEU A 196 -1.46 0.82 -18.69
N ASN A 197 -1.18 1.08 -17.41
CA ASN A 197 -0.07 1.96 -17.04
C ASN A 197 1.27 1.49 -17.64
N LEU A 198 1.53 0.19 -17.58
CA LEU A 198 2.78 -0.39 -18.08
C LEU A 198 2.91 -0.26 -19.60
N PHE A 199 1.83 -0.51 -20.35
CA PHE A 199 1.84 -0.46 -21.81
C PHE A 199 1.79 0.96 -22.38
N PHE A 200 1.10 1.88 -21.69
CA PHE A 200 0.90 3.24 -22.16
C PHE A 200 1.88 4.25 -21.55
N PHE A 201 2.74 3.84 -20.62
CA PHE A 201 3.82 4.69 -20.14
C PHE A 201 4.73 5.14 -21.29
N LYS A 202 4.84 6.45 -21.46
CA LYS A 202 5.70 7.10 -22.47
C LYS A 202 6.50 8.19 -21.80
N ILE A 203 7.81 8.20 -22.07
CA ILE A 203 8.66 9.32 -21.69
C ILE A 203 8.34 10.47 -22.65
N PRO A 204 7.92 11.66 -22.16
CA PRO A 204 7.69 12.81 -23.02
C PRO A 204 8.96 13.17 -23.78
N THR A 205 8.88 13.21 -25.11
CA THR A 205 9.96 13.75 -25.94
C THR A 205 9.83 15.27 -26.02
N CYS A 206 10.93 16.02 -26.10
CA CYS A 206 10.91 17.50 -26.14
C CYS A 206 9.98 18.11 -27.20
N ALA A 207 9.64 17.37 -28.28
CA ALA A 207 8.69 17.80 -29.31
C ALA A 207 7.22 17.87 -28.83
N ALA A 208 6.88 17.25 -27.70
CA ALA A 208 5.52 17.21 -27.14
C ALA A 208 5.24 18.30 -26.09
N MET A 209 6.20 19.18 -25.80
CA MET A 209 6.08 20.26 -24.81
C MET A 209 5.96 21.66 -25.45
N ALA A 210 5.66 21.74 -26.75
CA ALA A 210 5.52 22.98 -27.52
C ALA A 210 4.06 23.37 -27.74
#